data_AF-A0A0B7NI25-F1
#
_entry.id   AF-A0A0B7NI25-F1
#
_cell.length_a   1.000
_cell.length_b   1.000
_cell.length_c   1.000
_cell.angle_alpha   90.00
_cell.angle_beta   90.00
_cell.angle_gamma   90.00
#
_symmetry.space_group_name_H-M   'P 1'
#
loop_
_entity.id
_entity.type
_entity.pdbx_description
1 polymer ?
#
loop_
_entity_poly.entity_id
_entity_poly.type
_entity_poly.pdbx_seq_one_letter_code
_entity_poly.pdbx_strand_id
1 'polypeptide(L)'
;MSQNSQRQYKADPYRAARKPPSPDGYYDSPPTVNSDQFHSRSPSESSTSKLANTITGTINQDPYAPTSHIKKKKYKPATPAMDGEKRANSYLPYSNHSRNPYDPVEPIYLDRDDDYLPSFNSPGQYQQRGSQQPVGSILQDNIIMDMMNDHHNINDDTYETKPHLEQILPPIKKKKWWTKYGLSGRRLVVIAFVFIIIVGVLTYFVWPRTPTLQFLDATLENGSQPTYNDTMLIANWNVSFTVYNNDNFIPTNIQNLAVSVIENGSGDVFGRGNSGHWMLKPKSQDQVINIPISIDFHRDATNQAIKTLANACKIKEVDSANAPKQSLSITFEIVYYVAGIVWHPVARVSPTTYFDCPS
;
A
#
# COMPACT_ATOMS: atom_id res chain seq x y z
N MET A 1 -7.00 51.74 -15.96
CA MET A 1 -8.30 51.04 -15.92
C MET A 1 -8.52 50.33 -17.25
N SER A 2 -8.29 49.02 -17.30
CA SER A 2 -8.75 48.15 -18.40
C SER A 2 -8.78 46.72 -17.84
N GLN A 3 -9.99 46.21 -17.58
CA GLN A 3 -10.20 44.87 -17.04
C GLN A 3 -10.38 43.89 -18.19
N ASN A 4 -9.42 42.99 -18.37
CA ASN A 4 -9.50 41.89 -19.32
C ASN A 4 -10.11 40.66 -18.61
N SER A 5 -11.37 40.39 -18.88
CA SER A 5 -12.12 39.23 -18.39
C SER A 5 -11.74 37.98 -19.19
N GLN A 6 -10.77 37.20 -18.72
CA GLN A 6 -10.51 35.86 -19.25
C GLN A 6 -11.52 34.86 -18.69
N ARG A 7 -12.34 34.29 -19.59
CA ARG A 7 -13.26 33.19 -19.30
C ARG A 7 -12.45 31.89 -19.10
N GLN A 8 -12.55 31.30 -17.91
CA GLN A 8 -12.09 29.94 -17.63
C GLN A 8 -13.01 28.93 -18.33
N TYR A 9 -12.46 28.20 -19.30
CA TYR A 9 -13.09 26.99 -19.83
C TYR A 9 -12.82 25.83 -18.87
N LYS A 10 -13.87 25.30 -18.24
CA LYS A 10 -13.80 24.05 -17.48
C LYS A 10 -13.48 22.90 -18.45
N ALA A 11 -12.34 22.25 -18.26
CA ALA A 11 -11.96 21.06 -18.99
C ALA A 11 -12.86 19.88 -18.56
N ASP A 12 -13.57 19.29 -19.52
CA ASP A 12 -14.38 18.09 -19.33
C ASP A 12 -13.45 16.86 -19.30
N PRO A 13 -13.39 16.11 -18.18
CA PRO A 13 -12.46 14.99 -18.01
C PRO A 13 -12.84 13.74 -18.81
N TYR A 14 -13.97 13.73 -19.53
CA TYR A 14 -14.41 12.55 -20.31
C TYR A 14 -14.21 12.66 -21.82
N ARG A 15 -13.58 13.74 -22.32
CA ARG A 15 -13.40 13.97 -23.76
C ARG A 15 -12.09 13.42 -24.36
N ALA A 16 -11.36 12.59 -23.65
CA ALA A 16 -10.07 12.05 -24.09
C ALA A 16 -10.17 10.64 -24.72
N ALA A 17 -10.88 10.51 -25.86
CA ALA A 17 -10.72 9.34 -26.74
C ALA A 17 -11.43 9.53 -28.10
N ARG A 18 -11.03 10.52 -28.90
CA ARG A 18 -11.29 10.48 -30.35
C ARG A 18 -10.02 10.88 -31.09
N LYS A 19 -9.43 9.91 -31.80
CA LYS A 19 -8.31 10.14 -32.73
C LYS A 19 -8.82 11.08 -33.84
N PRO A 20 -8.14 12.19 -34.15
CA PRO A 20 -8.50 13.00 -35.30
C PRO A 20 -8.18 12.24 -36.60
N PRO A 21 -9.02 12.34 -37.64
CA PRO A 21 -8.68 11.86 -38.97
C PRO A 21 -7.55 12.70 -39.57
N SER A 22 -6.58 12.03 -40.19
CA SER A 22 -5.51 12.64 -40.99
C SER A 22 -6.13 13.34 -42.22
N PRO A 23 -5.82 14.63 -42.47
CA PRO A 23 -6.14 15.26 -43.75
C PRO A 23 -4.95 15.10 -44.72
N ASP A 24 -5.17 14.29 -45.75
CA ASP A 24 -4.37 14.27 -46.97
C ASP A 24 -4.76 15.44 -47.90
N GLY A 25 -3.78 16.02 -48.61
CA GLY A 25 -3.99 16.85 -49.80
C GLY A 25 -3.15 18.15 -49.81
N TYR A 26 -1.95 18.18 -50.41
CA TYR A 26 -1.63 18.44 -51.84
C TYR A 26 -1.48 19.94 -52.18
N TYR A 27 -0.25 20.39 -52.52
CA TYR A 27 0.12 21.15 -53.74
C TYR A 27 1.63 21.51 -53.80
N ASP A 28 2.28 20.98 -54.84
CA ASP A 28 3.25 21.56 -55.77
C ASP A 28 4.64 22.17 -55.39
N SER A 29 5.67 21.50 -55.95
CA SER A 29 6.77 22.03 -56.82
C SER A 29 8.19 22.26 -56.21
N PRO A 30 9.30 22.22 -57.02
CA PRO A 30 10.28 21.10 -57.10
C PRO A 30 11.77 21.59 -57.02
N PRO A 31 12.77 20.98 -57.71
CA PRO A 31 13.54 19.78 -57.39
C PRO A 31 15.02 20.09 -57.03
N THR A 32 15.77 19.16 -56.40
CA THR A 32 17.11 18.70 -56.86
C THR A 32 17.82 17.75 -55.87
N VAL A 33 18.07 16.52 -56.35
CA VAL A 33 19.36 15.80 -56.37
C VAL A 33 20.11 15.60 -55.04
N ASN A 34 19.95 14.44 -54.40
CA ASN A 34 20.96 13.37 -54.45
C ASN A 34 20.45 12.08 -53.78
N SER A 35 20.76 10.98 -54.44
CA SER A 35 20.42 9.61 -54.10
C SER A 35 21.32 9.05 -52.99
N ASP A 36 20.77 8.08 -52.26
CA ASP A 36 21.34 6.75 -51.95
C ASP A 36 20.70 6.26 -50.63
N GLN A 37 19.55 5.59 -50.69
CA GLN A 37 19.41 4.14 -50.88
C GLN A 37 19.86 3.30 -49.66
N PHE A 38 18.99 3.20 -48.64
CA PHE A 38 18.92 2.00 -47.80
C PHE A 38 17.47 1.62 -47.51
N HIS A 39 17.15 0.38 -47.86
CA HIS A 39 15.81 -0.20 -47.83
C HIS A 39 15.33 -0.46 -46.40
N SER A 40 14.26 0.24 -46.00
CA SER A 40 13.41 -0.15 -44.87
C SER A 40 12.38 -1.18 -45.37
N ARG A 41 12.57 -2.45 -45.03
CA ARG A 41 11.50 -3.46 -45.11
C ARG A 41 10.96 -3.68 -43.70
N SER A 42 9.80 -3.09 -43.43
CA SER A 42 8.83 -3.69 -42.51
C SER A 42 8.03 -4.74 -43.28
N PRO A 43 7.66 -5.85 -42.64
CA PRO A 43 6.23 -6.10 -42.52
C PRO A 43 5.82 -6.55 -41.11
N SER A 44 4.81 -5.85 -40.60
CA SER A 44 3.54 -6.39 -40.13
C SER A 44 3.47 -7.72 -39.37
N GLU A 45 2.83 -7.58 -38.19
CA GLU A 45 1.63 -8.32 -37.77
C GLU A 45 1.73 -9.72 -37.14
N SER A 46 0.99 -9.81 -36.03
CA SER A 46 0.28 -10.98 -35.50
C SER A 46 1.09 -12.13 -34.91
N SER A 47 0.87 -12.38 -33.60
CA SER A 47 0.08 -13.54 -33.15
C SER A 47 0.24 -13.79 -31.65
N THR A 48 -0.86 -13.77 -30.89
CA THR A 48 -1.18 -14.84 -29.91
C THR A 48 -2.71 -14.85 -29.67
N SER A 49 -3.43 -15.31 -30.68
CA SER A 49 -4.81 -15.78 -30.55
C SER A 49 -4.82 -17.29 -30.38
N LYS A 50 -5.41 -17.74 -29.27
CA LYS A 50 -6.30 -18.91 -29.08
C LYS A 50 -6.15 -20.14 -29.99
N LEU A 51 -6.04 -21.29 -29.30
CA LEU A 51 -6.83 -22.52 -29.49
C LEU A 51 -7.15 -22.95 -30.93
N ALA A 52 -6.50 -24.01 -31.42
CA ALA A 52 -7.17 -25.11 -32.11
C ALA A 52 -6.19 -26.27 -32.39
N ASN A 53 -6.63 -27.47 -32.03
CA ASN A 53 -6.10 -28.76 -32.46
C ASN A 53 -6.28 -28.96 -33.96
N THR A 54 -5.25 -29.50 -34.61
CA THR A 54 -5.34 -30.28 -35.86
C THR A 54 -4.19 -31.29 -35.82
N ILE A 55 -4.39 -32.53 -35.36
CA ILE A 55 -4.77 -33.74 -36.14
C ILE A 55 -4.08 -33.83 -37.51
N THR A 56 -2.88 -34.40 -37.50
CA THR A 56 -2.33 -35.36 -38.48
C THR A 56 -1.39 -36.24 -37.65
N GLY A 57 -1.63 -37.53 -37.43
CA GLY A 57 -1.79 -38.60 -38.40
C GLY A 57 -0.58 -39.52 -38.25
N THR A 58 -0.80 -40.69 -37.64
CA THR A 58 -0.10 -41.99 -37.77
C THR A 58 0.20 -42.70 -36.45
N ILE A 59 -0.47 -43.85 -36.28
CA ILE A 59 0.05 -45.11 -35.75
C ILE A 59 0.68 -45.05 -34.36
N ASN A 60 -0.14 -45.40 -33.35
CA ASN A 60 0.25 -46.38 -32.33
C ASN A 60 -1.01 -46.88 -31.62
N GLN A 61 -1.52 -48.01 -32.11
CA GLN A 61 -2.43 -48.86 -31.33
C GLN A 61 -1.59 -49.45 -30.19
N ASP A 62 -1.93 -49.09 -28.96
CA ASP A 62 -1.43 -49.79 -27.78
C ASP A 62 -2.31 -51.04 -27.55
N PRO A 63 -1.81 -52.27 -27.79
CA PRO A 63 -2.55 -53.51 -27.58
C PRO A 63 -2.71 -53.89 -26.10
N TYR A 64 -2.19 -53.09 -25.15
CA TYR A 64 -2.25 -53.38 -23.71
C TYR A 64 -3.07 -52.38 -22.90
N ALA A 65 -3.80 -51.44 -23.51
CA ALA A 65 -4.67 -50.53 -22.78
C ALA A 65 -5.86 -51.29 -22.15
N PRO A 66 -5.95 -51.39 -20.80
CA PRO A 66 -7.04 -52.12 -20.15
C PRO A 66 -8.36 -51.38 -20.34
N THR A 67 -9.29 -52.04 -21.03
CA THR A 67 -10.69 -51.62 -21.19
C THR A 67 -11.37 -51.56 -19.82
N SER A 68 -11.42 -50.37 -19.21
CA SER A 68 -12.14 -50.18 -17.96
C SER A 68 -13.66 -50.20 -18.21
N HIS A 69 -14.21 -51.38 -17.95
CA HIS A 69 -15.62 -51.70 -18.00
C HIS A 69 -16.50 -50.72 -17.20
N ILE A 70 -17.59 -50.33 -17.85
CA ILE A 70 -18.82 -49.75 -17.30
C ILE A 70 -19.24 -50.52 -16.05
N LYS A 71 -19.00 -49.95 -14.86
CA LYS A 71 -19.52 -50.48 -13.60
C LYS A 71 -20.95 -50.00 -13.40
N LYS A 72 -21.90 -50.86 -13.79
CA LYS A 72 -23.29 -50.84 -13.31
C LYS A 72 -23.28 -50.86 -11.78
N LYS A 73 -23.74 -49.79 -11.12
CA LYS A 73 -23.98 -49.79 -9.67
C LYS A 73 -25.22 -50.65 -9.39
N LYS A 74 -24.98 -51.76 -8.71
CA LYS A 74 -25.99 -52.70 -8.18
C LYS A 74 -26.89 -51.99 -7.18
N TYR A 75 -28.20 -52.18 -7.38
CA TYR A 75 -29.23 -52.12 -6.35
C TYR A 75 -28.79 -52.95 -5.13
N LYS A 76 -28.88 -52.37 -3.93
CA LYS A 76 -28.88 -53.15 -2.68
C LYS A 76 -30.32 -53.22 -2.14
N PRO A 77 -30.79 -54.40 -1.70
CA PRO A 77 -32.12 -54.59 -1.16
C PRO A 77 -32.26 -54.03 0.26
N ALA A 78 -33.47 -53.59 0.56
CA ALA A 78 -33.93 -53.18 1.87
C ALA A 78 -33.80 -54.31 2.91
N THR A 79 -33.41 -53.95 4.13
CA THR A 79 -33.65 -54.74 5.34
C THR A 79 -34.34 -53.85 6.39
N PRO A 80 -35.23 -54.41 7.22
CA PRO A 80 -36.19 -53.66 8.00
C PRO A 80 -35.66 -53.23 9.38
N ALA A 81 -36.20 -52.10 9.84
CA ALA A 81 -36.44 -51.64 11.20
C ALA A 81 -35.86 -52.44 12.39
N MET A 82 -35.05 -51.75 13.20
CA MET A 82 -35.27 -51.72 14.64
C MET A 82 -35.39 -50.26 15.08
N ASP A 83 -36.62 -49.89 15.42
CA ASP A 83 -37.00 -48.63 16.06
C ASP A 83 -36.36 -48.54 17.45
N GLY A 84 -35.28 -47.77 17.54
CA GLY A 84 -34.82 -47.19 18.79
C GLY A 84 -35.35 -45.77 18.86
N GLU A 85 -36.42 -45.59 19.64
CA GLU A 85 -37.12 -44.36 19.98
C GLU A 85 -36.15 -43.24 20.38
N LYS A 86 -35.71 -42.45 19.39
CA LYS A 86 -34.91 -41.24 19.62
C LYS A 86 -35.83 -40.10 19.98
N ARG A 87 -35.92 -39.82 21.29
CA ARG A 87 -36.47 -38.58 21.87
C ARG A 87 -35.96 -37.37 21.08
N ALA A 88 -36.82 -36.87 20.20
CA ALA A 88 -36.64 -35.56 19.61
C ALA A 88 -37.10 -34.52 20.63
N ASN A 89 -36.30 -33.46 20.77
CA ASN A 89 -36.52 -32.20 21.51
C ASN A 89 -35.66 -32.02 22.77
N SER A 90 -34.34 -32.04 22.61
CA SER A 90 -33.46 -31.26 23.49
C SER A 90 -32.94 -30.04 22.72
N TYR A 91 -33.53 -28.88 23.01
CA TYR A 91 -33.20 -27.59 22.39
C TYR A 91 -31.97 -26.92 23.03
N LEU A 92 -31.05 -27.71 23.58
CA LEU A 92 -29.83 -27.20 24.20
C LEU A 92 -28.59 -27.82 23.53
N PRO A 93 -27.63 -26.99 23.07
CA PRO A 93 -26.48 -27.42 22.27
C PRO A 93 -25.47 -28.33 23.01
N TYR A 94 -25.73 -28.69 24.27
CA TYR A 94 -24.87 -29.54 25.09
C TYR A 94 -25.52 -30.86 25.56
N SER A 95 -26.72 -31.19 25.07
CA SER A 95 -27.51 -32.33 25.58
C SER A 95 -27.13 -33.72 25.03
N ASN A 96 -26.15 -33.84 24.13
CA ASN A 96 -25.84 -35.11 23.45
C ASN A 96 -24.61 -35.83 24.03
N HIS A 97 -24.39 -35.74 25.34
CA HIS A 97 -23.45 -36.63 26.03
C HIS A 97 -24.23 -37.83 26.59
N SER A 98 -24.08 -39.00 25.95
CA SER A 98 -24.53 -40.26 26.54
C SER A 98 -23.67 -40.54 27.77
N ARG A 99 -24.21 -40.29 28.97
CA ARG A 99 -23.53 -40.59 30.23
C ARG A 99 -23.36 -42.10 30.36
N ASN A 100 -22.13 -42.55 30.63
CA ASN A 100 -21.85 -43.96 30.90
C ASN A 100 -22.58 -44.35 32.21
N PRO A 101 -23.41 -45.40 32.22
CA PRO A 101 -24.21 -45.77 33.41
C PRO A 101 -23.38 -46.21 34.62
N TYR A 102 -22.07 -46.40 34.47
CA TYR A 102 -21.16 -46.77 35.55
C TYR A 102 -20.28 -45.62 36.07
N ASP A 103 -20.41 -44.41 35.52
CA ASP A 103 -19.65 -43.27 36.04
C ASP A 103 -20.29 -42.75 37.34
N PRO A 104 -19.53 -42.64 38.44
CA PRO A 104 -20.03 -42.09 39.69
C PRO A 104 -20.49 -40.64 39.48
N VAL A 105 -21.60 -40.27 40.11
CA VAL A 105 -22.14 -38.91 40.03
C VAL A 105 -21.29 -38.00 40.90
N GLU A 106 -20.42 -37.21 40.28
CA GLU A 106 -19.66 -36.19 41.00
C GLU A 106 -20.63 -35.18 41.65
N PRO A 107 -20.54 -34.97 42.98
CA PRO A 107 -21.31 -33.94 43.67
C PRO A 107 -20.82 -32.58 43.20
N ILE A 108 -21.74 -31.74 42.72
CA ILE A 108 -21.48 -30.35 42.36
C ILE A 108 -21.24 -29.58 43.67
N TYR A 109 -19.98 -29.54 44.11
CA TYR A 109 -19.55 -28.58 45.10
C TYR A 109 -19.35 -27.25 44.37
N LEU A 110 -20.16 -26.27 44.72
CA LEU A 110 -19.83 -24.87 44.46
C LEU A 110 -18.69 -24.54 45.41
N ASP A 111 -17.46 -24.55 44.90
CA ASP A 111 -16.31 -23.99 45.61
C ASP A 111 -16.66 -22.53 45.95
N ARG A 112 -16.91 -22.31 47.24
CA ARG A 112 -17.54 -21.10 47.78
C ARG A 112 -16.52 -20.06 48.22
N ASP A 113 -15.24 -20.28 47.99
CA ASP A 113 -14.20 -19.39 48.48
C ASP A 113 -13.26 -19.05 47.33
N ASP A 114 -12.99 -17.75 47.19
CA ASP A 114 -12.01 -17.14 46.29
C ASP A 114 -12.45 -16.90 44.84
N ASP A 115 -13.24 -15.85 44.63
CA ASP A 115 -12.98 -14.86 43.57
C ASP A 115 -13.97 -13.69 43.67
N TYR A 116 -13.55 -12.63 44.37
CA TYR A 116 -14.21 -11.32 44.33
C TYR A 116 -14.05 -10.71 42.93
N LEU A 117 -14.96 -11.07 42.02
CA LEU A 117 -15.09 -10.37 40.74
C LEU A 117 -15.64 -8.95 41.00
N PRO A 118 -15.02 -7.91 40.42
CA PRO A 118 -15.47 -6.53 40.61
C PRO A 118 -16.87 -6.35 40.03
N SER A 119 -17.79 -5.91 40.89
CA SER A 119 -19.16 -5.55 40.51
C SER A 119 -19.16 -4.41 39.48
N PHE A 120 -19.70 -4.69 38.30
CA PHE A 120 -19.84 -3.72 37.19
C PHE A 120 -20.93 -2.65 37.40
N ASN A 121 -21.57 -2.59 38.58
CA ASN A 121 -22.70 -1.70 38.84
C ASN A 121 -22.38 -0.47 39.73
N SER A 122 -21.12 -0.02 39.76
CA SER A 122 -20.74 1.19 40.49
C SER A 122 -20.59 2.38 39.53
N PRO A 123 -21.57 3.29 39.38
CA PRO A 123 -21.35 4.55 38.67
C PRO A 123 -20.34 5.38 39.46
N GLY A 124 -19.11 5.46 38.94
CA GLY A 124 -17.98 6.10 39.60
C GLY A 124 -18.16 7.59 39.80
N GLN A 125 -18.15 8.03 41.06
CA GLN A 125 -17.64 9.34 41.42
C GLN A 125 -16.10 9.27 41.43
N TYR A 126 -15.45 9.92 40.47
CA TYR A 126 -14.03 10.29 40.61
C TYR A 126 -13.85 11.77 40.27
N GLN A 127 -13.63 12.54 41.33
CA GLN A 127 -13.11 13.89 41.29
C GLN A 127 -11.64 13.88 40.87
N GLN A 128 -11.33 14.77 39.92
CA GLN A 128 -10.11 15.57 39.78
C GLN A 128 -8.84 15.13 40.52
N ARG A 129 -7.85 14.60 39.79
CA ARG A 129 -6.54 15.25 39.63
C ARG A 129 -5.67 14.51 38.62
N GLY A 130 -5.16 15.26 37.64
CA GLY A 130 -3.88 14.96 36.99
C GLY A 130 -3.87 13.84 35.96
N SER A 131 -4.21 14.19 34.72
CA SER A 131 -3.62 13.68 33.49
C SER A 131 -3.27 12.18 33.42
N GLN A 132 -4.22 11.37 32.97
CA GLN A 132 -3.96 10.23 32.09
C GLN A 132 -5.27 9.84 31.40
N GLN A 133 -5.25 9.84 30.06
CA GLN A 133 -6.41 9.56 29.21
C GLN A 133 -6.83 8.09 29.36
N PRO A 134 -8.10 7.80 29.69
CA PRO A 134 -8.62 6.44 29.61
C PRO A 134 -8.84 6.06 28.15
N VAL A 135 -8.17 5.00 27.71
CA VAL A 135 -8.38 4.33 26.43
C VAL A 135 -9.80 3.77 26.38
N GLY A 136 -10.69 4.50 25.69
CA GLY A 136 -12.06 4.08 25.42
C GLY A 136 -12.10 2.83 24.55
N SER A 137 -12.69 1.77 25.09
CA SER A 137 -13.03 0.54 24.36
C SER A 137 -14.18 0.82 23.39
N ILE A 138 -13.88 0.84 22.09
CA ILE A 138 -14.79 1.19 20.97
C ILE A 138 -15.71 0.01 20.54
N LEU A 139 -15.82 -1.07 21.32
CA LEU A 139 -16.50 -2.30 20.87
C LEU A 139 -17.85 -2.63 21.51
N GLN A 140 -18.54 -1.70 22.18
CA GLN A 140 -19.78 -2.03 22.90
C GLN A 140 -21.07 -1.31 22.47
N ASP A 141 -21.03 -0.40 21.50
CA ASP A 141 -22.26 0.25 21.02
C ASP A 141 -22.73 -0.43 19.73
N ASN A 142 -23.67 -1.40 19.84
CA ASN A 142 -24.78 -1.65 18.87
C ASN A 142 -25.52 -3.01 18.97
N ILE A 143 -25.49 -3.77 20.07
CA ILE A 143 -26.23 -5.07 20.13
C ILE A 143 -27.45 -5.07 21.08
N ILE A 144 -27.79 -3.98 21.77
CA ILE A 144 -28.93 -3.96 22.69
C ILE A 144 -29.84 -2.78 22.39
N MET A 145 -30.82 -2.95 21.51
CA MET A 145 -32.07 -2.17 21.49
C MET A 145 -33.09 -2.80 20.53
N ASP A 146 -33.56 -4.03 20.81
CA ASP A 146 -34.81 -4.50 20.17
C ASP A 146 -35.52 -5.65 20.89
N MET A 147 -35.63 -5.58 22.23
CA MET A 147 -36.40 -6.58 22.97
C MET A 147 -37.08 -6.04 24.24
N MET A 148 -37.62 -4.82 24.20
CA MET A 148 -38.50 -4.32 25.27
C MET A 148 -39.52 -3.32 24.71
N ASN A 149 -40.71 -3.81 24.38
CA ASN A 149 -42.01 -3.19 24.69
C ASN A 149 -43.11 -3.91 23.91
N ASP A 150 -43.92 -4.69 24.63
CA ASP A 150 -45.36 -4.42 24.71
C ASP A 150 -46.05 -5.52 25.53
N HIS A 151 -46.08 -5.29 26.85
CA HIS A 151 -47.15 -5.77 27.70
C HIS A 151 -48.15 -4.64 27.89
N HIS A 152 -49.17 -4.60 27.04
CA HIS A 152 -50.43 -3.95 27.39
C HIS A 152 -51.57 -4.95 27.41
N ASN A 153 -51.99 -5.19 28.64
CA ASN A 153 -53.19 -5.88 29.08
C ASN A 153 -54.36 -4.89 28.97
N ILE A 154 -55.24 -5.03 27.97
CA ILE A 154 -56.55 -4.38 27.94
C ILE A 154 -57.57 -5.38 27.37
N ASN A 155 -58.53 -5.74 28.21
CA ASN A 155 -59.79 -6.36 27.83
C ASN A 155 -60.55 -5.41 26.90
N ASP A 156 -60.93 -5.83 25.70
CA ASP A 156 -62.16 -5.33 25.09
C ASP A 156 -62.68 -6.28 24.00
N ASP A 157 -64.00 -6.24 23.89
CA ASP A 157 -64.90 -7.18 23.27
C ASP A 157 -64.82 -7.26 21.73
N THR A 158 -65.05 -8.46 21.20
CA THR A 158 -65.95 -8.74 20.07
C THR A 158 -65.82 -7.91 18.78
N TYR A 159 -64.86 -8.23 17.90
CA TYR A 159 -65.02 -7.96 16.45
C TYR A 159 -64.36 -9.01 15.57
N GLU A 160 -65.21 -9.78 14.91
CA GLU A 160 -65.13 -10.14 13.49
C GLU A 160 -63.77 -10.61 12.95
N THR A 161 -63.54 -11.92 13.12
CA THR A 161 -62.64 -12.76 12.34
C THR A 161 -62.82 -12.55 10.84
N LYS A 162 -62.05 -11.62 10.26
CA LYS A 162 -61.67 -11.71 8.85
C LYS A 162 -60.55 -12.75 8.75
N PRO A 163 -60.67 -13.77 7.89
CA PRO A 163 -59.58 -14.70 7.63
C PRO A 163 -58.48 -13.90 6.93
N HIS A 164 -57.50 -13.46 7.70
CA HIS A 164 -56.25 -12.92 7.19
C HIS A 164 -55.65 -14.04 6.34
N LEU A 165 -55.81 -13.89 5.02
CA LEU A 165 -55.23 -14.75 3.99
C LEU A 165 -53.74 -14.44 3.99
N GLU A 166 -53.08 -14.81 5.09
CA GLU A 166 -51.65 -14.76 5.25
C GLU A 166 -51.13 -15.80 4.27
N GLN A 167 -50.80 -15.30 3.09
CA GLN A 167 -50.21 -16.06 2.02
C GLN A 167 -48.89 -16.57 2.58
N ILE A 168 -48.92 -17.79 3.12
CA ILE A 168 -47.79 -18.58 3.56
C ILE A 168 -46.92 -18.77 2.31
N LEU A 169 -46.09 -17.76 2.00
CA LEU A 169 -45.04 -17.93 1.03
C LEU A 169 -44.18 -19.06 1.59
N PRO A 170 -44.06 -20.19 0.89
CA PRO A 170 -43.28 -21.31 1.38
C PRO A 170 -41.88 -20.76 1.67
N PRO A 171 -41.33 -21.00 2.87
CA PRO A 171 -40.05 -20.44 3.26
C PRO A 171 -39.06 -20.78 2.16
N ILE A 172 -38.57 -19.75 1.45
CA ILE A 172 -37.62 -19.92 0.37
C ILE A 172 -36.37 -20.47 1.05
N LYS A 173 -36.24 -21.80 1.03
CA LYS A 173 -35.08 -22.53 1.53
C LYS A 173 -33.94 -22.09 0.63
N LYS A 174 -33.23 -21.04 1.03
CA LYS A 174 -31.98 -20.59 0.41
C LYS A 174 -31.05 -21.80 0.45
N LYS A 175 -31.04 -22.58 -0.63
CA LYS A 175 -30.16 -23.73 -0.80
C LYS A 175 -28.75 -23.18 -0.63
N LYS A 176 -28.11 -23.50 0.50
CA LYS A 176 -26.76 -23.07 0.83
C LYS A 176 -25.83 -23.62 -0.24
N TRP A 177 -25.60 -22.84 -1.29
CA TRP A 177 -24.82 -23.17 -2.49
C TRP A 177 -23.42 -23.71 -2.14
N TRP A 178 -22.90 -23.31 -0.98
CA TRP A 178 -21.68 -23.81 -0.34
C TRP A 178 -21.58 -25.34 -0.21
N THR A 179 -22.70 -26.08 -0.12
CA THR A 179 -22.67 -27.56 -0.08
C THR A 179 -22.34 -28.23 -1.41
N LYS A 180 -22.47 -27.53 -2.55
CA LYS A 180 -22.20 -28.15 -3.87
C LYS A 180 -20.72 -28.37 -4.16
N TYR A 181 -19.82 -27.63 -3.52
CA TYR A 181 -18.38 -27.77 -3.75
C TYR A 181 -17.71 -28.87 -2.91
N GLY A 182 -18.42 -29.54 -2.00
CA GLY A 182 -17.87 -30.66 -1.23
C GLY A 182 -16.70 -30.29 -0.29
N LEU A 183 -16.26 -29.04 -0.26
CA LEU A 183 -15.31 -28.56 0.73
C LEU A 183 -16.03 -28.37 2.06
N SER A 184 -15.73 -29.24 3.02
CA SER A 184 -16.11 -29.02 4.42
C SER A 184 -15.63 -27.63 4.85
N GLY A 185 -16.44 -26.84 5.55
CA GLY A 185 -16.09 -25.48 5.97
C GLY A 185 -14.74 -25.38 6.70
N ARG A 186 -14.34 -26.43 7.42
CA ARG A 186 -13.01 -26.54 8.06
C ARG A 186 -11.85 -26.43 7.07
N ARG A 187 -11.95 -27.05 5.89
CA ARG A 187 -10.91 -26.96 4.83
C ARG A 187 -10.84 -25.56 4.23
N LEU A 188 -11.98 -24.87 4.11
CA LEU A 188 -12.03 -23.50 3.58
C LEU A 188 -11.30 -22.55 4.52
N VAL A 189 -11.50 -22.66 5.83
CA VAL A 189 -10.78 -21.85 6.84
C VAL A 189 -9.27 -22.07 6.74
N VAL A 190 -8.81 -23.32 6.63
CA VAL A 190 -7.38 -23.63 6.48
C VAL A 190 -6.81 -23.04 5.18
N ILE A 191 -7.52 -23.17 4.06
CA ILE A 191 -7.09 -22.60 2.77
C ILE A 191 -7.02 -21.06 2.85
N ALA A 192 -8.03 -20.42 3.45
CA ALA A 192 -8.04 -18.97 3.63
C ALA A 192 -6.87 -18.51 4.50
N PHE A 193 -6.56 -19.24 5.58
CA PHE A 193 -5.41 -18.94 6.45
C PHE A 193 -4.08 -19.06 5.70
N VAL A 194 -3.87 -20.15 4.96
CA VAL A 194 -2.66 -20.34 4.13
C VAL A 194 -2.55 -19.25 3.06
N PHE A 195 -3.67 -18.87 2.43
CA PHE A 195 -3.70 -17.79 1.44
C PHE A 195 -3.28 -16.45 2.07
N ILE A 196 -3.78 -16.12 3.26
CA ILE A 196 -3.38 -14.90 3.98
C ILE A 196 -1.87 -14.91 4.29
N ILE A 197 -1.31 -16.05 4.71
CA ILE A 197 0.14 -16.16 4.94
C ILE A 197 0.92 -15.91 3.64
N ILE A 198 0.51 -16.54 2.54
CA ILE A 198 1.18 -16.36 1.23
C ILE A 198 1.10 -14.90 0.80
N VAL A 199 -0.06 -14.26 0.89
CA VAL A 199 -0.22 -12.84 0.57
C VAL A 199 0.66 -11.98 1.47
N GLY A 200 0.71 -12.24 2.78
CA GLY A 200 1.57 -11.51 3.71
C GLY A 200 3.05 -11.61 3.36
N VAL A 201 3.53 -12.80 2.98
CA VAL A 201 4.91 -13.01 2.52
C VAL A 201 5.16 -12.27 1.20
N LEU A 202 4.27 -12.37 0.22
CA LEU A 202 4.40 -11.66 -1.05
C LEU A 202 4.39 -10.14 -0.85
N THR A 203 3.48 -9.62 -0.02
CA THR A 203 3.43 -8.21 0.33
C THR A 203 4.72 -7.76 1.01
N TYR A 204 5.29 -8.55 1.92
CA TYR A 204 6.58 -8.22 2.56
C TYR A 204 7.74 -8.07 1.57
N PHE A 205 7.78 -8.89 0.51
CA PHE A 205 8.81 -8.79 -0.54
C PHE A 205 8.54 -7.67 -1.56
N VAL A 206 7.26 -7.36 -1.81
CA VAL A 206 6.84 -6.32 -2.77
C VAL A 206 6.80 -4.94 -2.12
N TRP A 207 6.73 -4.87 -0.79
CA TRP A 207 6.62 -3.60 -0.06
C TRP A 207 7.89 -2.76 -0.22
N PRO A 208 7.80 -1.58 -0.85
CA PRO A 208 8.95 -0.71 -1.05
C PRO A 208 9.46 -0.20 0.29
N ARG A 209 10.75 -0.40 0.54
CA ARG A 209 11.48 0.14 1.69
C ARG A 209 12.19 1.43 1.30
N THR A 210 12.40 2.32 2.26
CA THR A 210 13.13 3.56 2.02
C THR A 210 14.63 3.25 1.90
N PRO A 211 15.29 3.56 0.77
CA PRO A 211 16.73 3.36 0.63
C PRO A 211 17.49 4.36 1.51
N THR A 212 18.64 3.96 2.03
CA THR A 212 19.50 4.85 2.82
C THR A 212 20.44 5.62 1.91
N LEU A 213 20.70 6.89 2.24
CA LEU A 213 21.58 7.77 1.48
C LEU A 213 22.84 8.08 2.29
N GLN A 214 23.97 8.16 1.60
CA GLN A 214 25.22 8.67 2.16
C GLN A 214 25.75 9.78 1.26
N PHE A 215 26.18 10.87 1.88
CA PHE A 215 26.85 11.97 1.18
C PHE A 215 28.21 11.48 0.66
N LEU A 216 28.48 11.71 -0.63
CA LEU A 216 29.75 11.37 -1.27
C LEU A 216 30.60 12.63 -1.44
N ASP A 217 30.17 13.55 -2.29
CA ASP A 217 30.86 14.80 -2.60
C ASP A 217 29.88 15.88 -3.08
N ALA A 218 30.38 17.11 -3.20
CA ALA A 218 29.68 18.22 -3.81
C ALA A 218 30.62 18.94 -4.77
N THR A 219 30.16 19.14 -6.00
CA THR A 219 30.91 19.79 -7.07
C THR A 219 30.13 21.01 -7.57
N LEU A 220 30.84 21.98 -8.15
CA LEU A 220 30.18 23.14 -8.75
C LEU A 220 29.54 22.71 -10.08
N GLU A 221 28.33 23.22 -10.39
CA GLU A 221 27.70 22.92 -11.67
C GLU A 221 28.56 23.46 -12.82
N ASN A 222 28.81 22.65 -13.85
CA ASN A 222 29.67 22.99 -14.98
C ASN A 222 29.24 24.32 -15.62
N GLY A 223 30.14 25.31 -15.61
CA GLY A 223 29.90 26.62 -16.20
C GLY A 223 29.14 27.61 -15.31
N SER A 224 28.76 27.21 -14.08
CA SER A 224 28.31 28.16 -13.07
C SER A 224 29.52 28.79 -12.37
N GLN A 225 29.45 30.09 -12.06
CA GLN A 225 30.39 30.72 -11.15
C GLN A 225 29.62 31.18 -9.91
N PRO A 226 30.06 30.77 -8.70
CA PRO A 226 29.39 31.18 -7.48
C PRO A 226 29.57 32.69 -7.27
N THR A 227 28.47 33.35 -6.93
CA THR A 227 28.47 34.78 -6.58
C THR A 227 28.45 34.91 -5.07
N TYR A 228 29.50 35.53 -4.53
CA TYR A 228 29.69 35.75 -3.09
C TYR A 228 29.63 37.25 -2.76
N ASN A 229 28.84 37.62 -1.76
CA ASN A 229 28.86 38.93 -1.11
C ASN A 229 28.67 38.73 0.40
N ASP A 230 28.94 39.77 1.20
CA ASP A 230 28.81 39.73 2.66
C ASP A 230 27.36 39.48 3.14
N THR A 231 26.38 39.63 2.24
CA THR A 231 24.95 39.44 2.51
C THR A 231 24.29 38.39 1.60
N MET A 232 25.01 37.86 0.62
CA MET A 232 24.43 36.95 -0.37
C MET A 232 25.37 35.85 -0.82
N LEU A 233 24.85 34.65 -0.96
CA LEU A 233 25.49 33.53 -1.62
C LEU A 233 24.53 32.96 -2.67
N ILE A 234 24.96 33.01 -3.93
CA ILE A 234 24.22 32.39 -5.04
C ILE A 234 25.16 31.42 -5.74
N ALA A 235 24.82 30.14 -5.76
CA ALA A 235 25.64 29.11 -6.40
C ALA A 235 24.77 27.92 -6.81
N ASN A 236 25.19 27.16 -7.81
CA ASN A 236 24.58 25.89 -8.15
C ASN A 236 25.56 24.76 -7.84
N TRP A 237 25.17 23.86 -6.95
CA TRP A 237 25.96 22.72 -6.54
C TRP A 237 25.38 21.46 -7.17
N ASN A 238 26.25 20.56 -7.62
CA ASN A 238 25.89 19.21 -7.99
C ASN A 238 26.37 18.29 -6.89
N VAL A 239 25.45 17.83 -6.04
CA VAL A 239 25.76 17.01 -4.86
C VAL A 239 25.55 15.55 -5.19
N SER A 240 26.58 14.74 -4.97
CA SER A 240 26.52 13.31 -5.21
C SER A 240 26.22 12.56 -3.92
N PHE A 241 25.26 11.64 -3.99
CA PHE A 241 24.91 10.73 -2.91
C PHE A 241 25.07 9.29 -3.36
N THR A 242 25.58 8.44 -2.49
CA THR A 242 25.51 6.99 -2.66
C THR A 242 24.19 6.49 -2.10
N VAL A 243 23.42 5.79 -2.93
CA VAL A 243 22.13 5.20 -2.59
C VAL A 243 22.29 3.71 -2.32
N TYR A 244 22.03 3.32 -1.07
CA TYR A 244 21.99 1.92 -0.65
C TYR A 244 20.54 1.41 -0.72
N ASN A 245 20.30 0.50 -1.67
CA ASN A 245 19.00 -0.13 -1.93
C ASN A 245 19.06 -1.66 -1.72
N ASN A 246 19.85 -2.10 -0.74
CA ASN A 246 20.09 -3.51 -0.42
C ASN A 246 18.84 -4.26 0.05
N ASP A 247 17.93 -3.55 0.73
CA ASP A 247 16.75 -4.14 1.35
C ASP A 247 15.56 -4.34 0.39
N ASN A 248 15.59 -3.67 -0.77
CA ASN A 248 14.53 -3.78 -1.77
C ASN A 248 14.83 -4.90 -2.78
N PHE A 249 13.89 -5.83 -2.93
CA PHE A 249 13.98 -6.94 -3.88
C PHE A 249 13.52 -6.56 -5.29
N ILE A 250 12.74 -5.49 -5.41
CA ILE A 250 12.13 -5.01 -6.66
C ILE A 250 12.73 -3.64 -6.99
N PRO A 251 12.90 -3.28 -8.27
CA PRO A 251 13.29 -1.93 -8.65
C PRO A 251 12.35 -0.89 -8.04
N THR A 252 12.92 0.12 -7.40
CA THR A 252 12.16 1.18 -6.74
C THR A 252 12.10 2.39 -7.66
N ASN A 253 10.89 2.81 -8.03
CA ASN A 253 10.68 3.97 -8.89
C ASN A 253 10.53 5.23 -8.02
N ILE A 254 11.51 6.12 -8.11
CA ILE A 254 11.56 7.39 -7.39
C ILE A 254 11.16 8.49 -8.38
N GLN A 255 10.04 9.16 -8.11
CA GLN A 255 9.57 10.26 -8.94
C GLN A 255 10.41 11.51 -8.75
N ASN A 256 10.82 11.77 -7.51
CA ASN A 256 11.66 12.90 -7.15
C ASN A 256 12.32 12.68 -5.79
N LEU A 257 13.55 13.18 -5.63
CA LEU A 257 14.21 13.42 -4.35
C LEU A 257 14.30 14.94 -4.18
N ALA A 258 13.48 15.50 -3.31
CA ALA A 258 13.59 16.92 -2.98
C ALA A 258 14.59 17.07 -1.84
N VAL A 259 15.65 17.85 -2.07
CA VAL A 259 16.72 18.08 -1.12
C VAL A 259 16.66 19.51 -0.61
N SER A 260 16.71 19.68 0.70
CA SER A 260 16.89 20.98 1.36
C SER A 260 18.21 20.96 2.14
N VAL A 261 19.04 21.99 1.95
CA VAL A 261 20.31 22.13 2.67
C VAL A 261 20.07 23.04 3.87
N ILE A 262 20.31 22.50 5.06
CA ILE A 262 20.08 23.15 6.35
C ILE A 262 21.43 23.40 7.01
N GLU A 263 21.68 24.62 7.46
CA GLU A 263 22.84 24.94 8.29
C GLU A 263 22.55 24.55 9.74
N ASN A 264 23.42 23.74 10.35
CA ASN A 264 23.12 23.11 11.65
C ASN A 264 23.08 24.11 12.82
N GLY A 265 23.72 25.28 12.69
CA GLY A 265 23.73 26.31 13.71
C GLY A 265 22.43 27.11 13.80
N SER A 266 21.98 27.65 12.67
CA SER A 266 20.75 28.47 12.60
C SER A 266 19.48 27.67 12.33
N GLY A 267 19.60 26.49 11.71
CA GLY A 267 18.46 25.74 11.18
C GLY A 267 17.86 26.36 9.91
N ASP A 268 18.49 27.39 9.34
CA ASP A 268 18.02 28.01 8.11
C ASP A 268 18.26 27.10 6.90
N VAL A 269 17.24 27.00 6.05
CA VAL A 269 17.35 26.37 4.73
C VAL A 269 17.93 27.39 3.76
N PHE A 270 19.10 27.11 3.21
CA PHE A 270 19.80 28.02 2.29
C PHE A 270 19.96 27.47 0.87
N GLY A 271 19.57 26.21 0.66
CA GLY A 271 19.66 25.55 -0.64
C GLY A 271 18.50 24.58 -0.87
N ARG A 272 18.04 24.48 -2.12
CA ARG A 272 17.01 23.52 -2.53
C ARG A 272 17.37 22.88 -3.87
N GLY A 273 17.10 21.59 -3.98
CA GLY A 273 17.39 20.81 -5.18
C GLY A 273 16.36 19.72 -5.44
N ASN A 274 16.34 19.21 -6.66
CA ASN A 274 15.51 18.08 -7.04
C ASN A 274 16.30 17.11 -7.95
N SER A 275 16.14 15.80 -7.72
CA SER A 275 16.79 14.80 -8.58
C SER A 275 16.04 14.58 -9.88
N GLY A 276 14.73 14.86 -9.91
CA GLY A 276 13.84 14.36 -10.96
C GLY A 276 13.59 12.86 -10.83
N HIS A 277 13.15 12.23 -11.93
CA HIS A 277 12.75 10.83 -11.98
C HIS A 277 13.95 9.89 -12.07
N TRP A 278 13.99 8.86 -11.22
CA TRP A 278 15.02 7.83 -11.18
C TRP A 278 14.44 6.45 -10.87
N MET A 279 15.11 5.41 -11.36
CA MET A 279 14.79 4.02 -11.02
C MET A 279 16.01 3.39 -10.34
N LEU A 280 15.83 2.99 -9.08
CA LEU A 280 16.86 2.28 -8.34
C LEU A 280 16.85 0.80 -8.70
N LYS A 281 18.03 0.24 -8.91
CA LYS A 281 18.18 -1.19 -9.16
C LYS A 281 17.85 -1.99 -7.89
N PRO A 282 17.28 -3.20 -8.02
CA PRO A 282 17.02 -4.05 -6.86
C PRO A 282 18.34 -4.49 -6.24
N LYS A 283 18.41 -4.52 -4.90
CA LYS A 283 19.59 -4.93 -4.12
C LYS A 283 20.90 -4.20 -4.48
N SER A 284 20.84 -2.97 -4.98
CA SER A 284 22.06 -2.20 -5.27
C SER A 284 22.69 -1.66 -4.00
N GLN A 285 24.02 -1.73 -3.88
CA GLN A 285 24.74 -1.18 -2.73
C GLN A 285 25.33 0.20 -3.04
N ASP A 286 25.89 0.42 -4.24
CA ASP A 286 26.66 1.65 -4.49
C ASP A 286 26.17 2.42 -5.72
N GLN A 287 24.86 2.70 -5.81
CA GLN A 287 24.35 3.53 -6.90
C GLN A 287 24.56 5.01 -6.57
N VAL A 288 25.43 5.69 -7.30
CA VAL A 288 25.65 7.14 -7.14
C VAL A 288 24.58 7.91 -7.90
N ILE A 289 23.98 8.90 -7.24
CA ILE A 289 23.04 9.86 -7.84
C ILE A 289 23.57 11.27 -7.66
N ASN A 290 23.36 12.10 -8.67
CA ASN A 290 23.80 13.49 -8.67
C ASN A 290 22.57 14.38 -8.64
N ILE A 291 22.49 15.25 -7.63
CA ILE A 291 21.33 16.12 -7.42
C ILE A 291 21.79 17.57 -7.56
N PRO A 292 21.29 18.32 -8.56
CA PRO A 292 21.53 19.75 -8.65
C PRO A 292 20.76 20.46 -7.52
N ILE A 293 21.48 21.29 -6.77
CA ILE A 293 21.00 22.10 -5.68
C ILE A 293 21.30 23.56 -6.01
N SER A 294 20.25 24.36 -6.09
CA SER A 294 20.39 25.81 -6.20
C SER A 294 20.49 26.41 -4.80
N ILE A 295 21.60 27.08 -4.56
CA ILE A 295 21.89 27.85 -3.36
C ILE A 295 21.49 29.29 -3.65
N ASP A 296 20.54 29.77 -2.88
CA ASP A 296 20.05 31.15 -2.95
C ASP A 296 19.85 31.63 -1.51
N PHE A 297 20.93 32.17 -0.95
CA PHE A 297 20.97 32.60 0.43
C PHE A 297 21.15 34.10 0.54
N HIS A 298 20.12 34.77 1.06
CA HIS A 298 20.08 36.21 1.29
C HIS A 298 19.72 36.49 2.75
N ARG A 299 20.65 37.09 3.51
CA ARG A 299 20.43 37.55 4.90
C ARG A 299 21.26 38.79 5.18
N ASP A 300 20.95 39.44 6.29
CA ASP A 300 21.74 40.56 6.79
C ASP A 300 23.16 40.11 7.14
N ALA A 301 24.14 40.99 6.91
CA ALA A 301 25.55 40.75 7.22
C ALA A 301 25.82 40.51 8.71
N THR A 302 24.83 40.71 9.59
CA THR A 302 24.90 40.40 11.02
C THR A 302 24.66 38.92 11.31
N ASN A 303 24.04 38.17 10.40
CA ASN A 303 23.71 36.76 10.61
C ASN A 303 24.98 35.90 10.62
N GLN A 304 25.18 35.16 11.72
CA GLN A 304 26.33 34.28 11.91
C GLN A 304 26.39 33.15 10.88
N ALA A 305 25.25 32.67 10.38
CA ALA A 305 25.18 31.64 9.34
C ALA A 305 25.80 32.12 8.04
N ILE A 306 25.47 33.35 7.58
CA ILE A 306 26.11 33.94 6.39
C ILE A 306 27.60 34.11 6.62
N LYS A 307 28.03 34.64 7.76
CA LYS A 307 29.47 34.81 8.01
C LYS A 307 30.20 33.49 7.97
N THR A 308 29.65 32.44 8.56
CA THR A 308 30.26 31.11 8.60
C THR A 308 30.30 30.49 7.20
N LEU A 309 29.19 30.57 6.47
CA LEU A 309 29.06 30.06 5.10
C LEU A 309 29.96 30.82 4.11
N ALA A 310 29.95 32.15 4.16
CA ALA A 310 30.81 32.99 3.34
C ALA A 310 32.28 32.78 3.68
N ASN A 311 32.67 32.67 4.95
CA ASN A 311 34.08 32.41 5.31
C ASN A 311 34.54 30.99 4.94
N ALA A 312 33.65 30.00 4.99
CA ALA A 312 33.96 28.62 4.57
C ALA A 312 34.05 28.51 3.04
N CYS A 313 33.17 29.20 2.30
CA CYS A 313 33.09 29.08 0.84
C CYS A 313 33.83 30.16 0.07
N LYS A 314 34.34 31.21 0.73
CA LYS A 314 35.18 32.21 0.07
C LYS A 314 36.44 31.51 -0.39
N ILE A 315 36.49 31.25 -1.70
CA ILE A 315 37.66 30.74 -2.41
C ILE A 315 38.82 31.65 -2.00
N LYS A 316 39.73 31.15 -1.15
CA LYS A 316 40.99 31.85 -0.94
C LYS A 316 41.71 31.76 -2.27
N GLU A 317 41.71 32.87 -3.01
CA GLU A 317 42.62 33.05 -4.13
C GLU A 317 44.01 32.66 -3.66
N VAL A 318 44.45 31.51 -4.17
CA VAL A 318 45.82 31.17 -4.57
C VAL A 318 46.89 31.77 -3.65
N ASP A 319 47.34 30.99 -2.65
CA ASP A 319 48.76 30.91 -2.22
C ASP A 319 48.96 30.29 -0.83
N SER A 320 47.90 30.06 -0.05
CA SER A 320 48.05 29.40 1.26
C SER A 320 47.51 27.98 1.25
N ALA A 321 48.32 27.03 0.76
CA ALA A 321 48.10 25.59 0.95
C ALA A 321 47.92 25.19 2.44
N ASN A 322 48.27 26.09 3.37
CA ASN A 322 48.17 25.92 4.82
C ASN A 322 47.04 26.73 5.47
N ALA A 323 46.18 27.40 4.70
CA ALA A 323 45.02 28.07 5.29
C ALA A 323 44.08 27.03 5.90
N PRO A 324 43.68 27.15 7.19
CA PRO A 324 42.74 26.22 7.79
C PRO A 324 41.42 26.29 7.01
N LYS A 325 41.03 25.18 6.38
CA LYS A 325 39.70 25.01 5.79
C LYS A 325 38.69 25.10 6.93
N GLN A 326 37.83 26.11 6.90
CA GLN A 326 36.75 26.21 7.87
C GLN A 326 35.68 25.17 7.48
N SER A 327 35.46 24.20 8.36
CA SER A 327 34.45 23.16 8.14
C SER A 327 33.05 23.75 8.35
N LEU A 328 32.17 23.55 7.37
CA LEU A 328 30.77 23.93 7.49
C LEU A 328 29.95 22.73 7.99
N SER A 329 29.13 22.94 9.04
CA SER A 329 28.21 21.91 9.54
C SER A 329 26.86 22.06 8.84
N ILE A 330 26.62 21.21 7.84
CA ILE A 330 25.37 21.17 7.10
C ILE A 330 24.67 19.83 7.24
N THR A 331 23.35 19.85 7.14
CA THR A 331 22.51 18.68 7.06
C THR A 331 21.66 18.77 5.79
N PHE A 332 21.70 17.71 4.99
CA PHE A 332 20.80 17.53 3.85
C PHE A 332 19.53 16.84 4.35
N GLU A 333 18.40 17.54 4.25
CA GLU A 333 17.08 16.94 4.46
C GLU A 333 16.51 16.51 3.10
N ILE A 334 16.38 15.20 2.90
CA ILE A 334 15.91 14.60 1.65
C ILE A 334 14.52 14.01 1.85
N VAL A 335 13.56 14.49 1.05
CA VAL A 335 12.18 13.99 1.01
C VAL A 335 12.02 13.10 -0.22
N TYR A 336 11.57 11.86 -0.01
CA TYR A 336 11.41 10.88 -1.10
C TYR A 336 9.98 10.88 -1.62
N TYR A 337 9.84 11.05 -2.93
CA TYR A 337 8.58 10.85 -3.65
C TYR A 337 8.64 9.50 -4.38
N VAL A 338 8.30 8.43 -3.67
CA VAL A 338 8.29 7.06 -4.22
C VAL A 338 6.95 6.77 -4.89
N ALA A 339 6.98 6.24 -6.11
CA ALA A 339 5.76 5.91 -6.83
C ALA A 339 4.95 4.82 -6.09
N GLY A 340 3.66 5.06 -5.88
CA GLY A 340 2.74 4.12 -5.24
C GLY A 340 2.70 4.18 -3.71
N ILE A 341 3.54 5.01 -3.06
CA ILE A 341 3.48 5.28 -1.63
C ILE A 341 2.81 6.64 -1.40
N VAL A 342 1.82 6.70 -0.51
CA VAL A 342 1.08 7.93 -0.23
C VAL A 342 1.85 8.87 0.71
N TRP A 343 2.67 8.33 1.62
CA TRP A 343 3.51 9.12 2.50
C TRP A 343 4.90 9.37 1.91
N HIS A 344 5.54 10.44 2.35
CA HIS A 344 6.88 10.83 1.92
C HIS A 344 7.84 10.62 3.08
N PRO A 345 8.69 9.57 3.06
CA PRO A 345 9.71 9.42 4.07
C PRO A 345 10.73 10.55 3.93
N VAL A 346 11.36 10.92 5.05
CA VAL A 346 12.36 11.98 5.13
C VAL A 346 13.63 11.39 5.73
N ALA A 347 14.77 11.59 5.05
CA ALA A 347 16.09 11.24 5.57
C ALA A 347 16.89 12.51 5.83
N ARG A 348 17.72 12.47 6.86
CA ARG A 348 18.71 13.51 7.17
C ARG A 348 20.09 12.93 7.02
N VAL A 349 20.89 13.54 6.17
CA VAL A 349 22.24 13.09 5.85
C VAL A 349 23.20 14.23 6.15
N SER A 350 24.22 13.98 6.95
CA SER A 350 25.32 14.90 7.21
C SER A 350 26.63 14.30 6.70
N PRO A 351 27.56 15.11 6.16
CA PRO A 351 28.91 14.65 5.88
C PRO A 351 29.56 14.04 7.12
N THR A 352 30.36 12.98 6.95
CA THR A 352 30.97 12.24 8.08
C THR A 352 32.11 13.00 8.76
N THR A 353 32.83 13.83 8.01
CA THR A 353 33.98 14.60 8.51
C THR A 353 33.68 16.09 8.56
N TYR A 354 33.52 16.70 7.39
CA TYR A 354 33.21 18.12 7.21
C TYR A 354 32.70 18.35 5.78
N PHE A 355 31.95 19.43 5.58
CA PHE A 355 31.60 19.89 4.25
C PHE A 355 32.65 20.87 3.74
N ASP A 356 33.31 20.52 2.63
CA ASP A 356 34.12 21.45 1.84
C ASP A 356 33.22 22.11 0.80
N CYS A 357 33.31 23.44 0.68
CA CYS A 357 32.55 24.15 -0.34
C CYS A 357 33.03 23.75 -1.74
N PRO A 358 32.13 23.54 -2.71
CA PRO A 358 32.51 23.18 -4.06
C PRO A 358 33.36 24.28 -4.70
N SER A 359 34.49 23.89 -5.31
CA SER A 359 35.45 24.77 -5.98
C SER A 359 35.46 24.57 -7.48
#